data_AF-A0A8T3MUS6-F1
#
_entry.id   AF-A0A8T3MUS6-F1
#
_cell.length_a   1.000
_cell.length_b   1.000
_cell.length_c   1.000
_cell.angle_alpha   90.00
_cell.angle_beta   90.00
_cell.angle_gamma   90.00
#
_symmetry.space_group_name_H-M   'P 1'
#
loop_
_entity.id
_entity.type
_entity.pdbx_description
1 polymer ?
#
loop_
_entity_poly.entity_id
_entity_poly.type
_entity_poly.pdbx_seq_one_letter_code
_entity_poly.pdbx_strand_id
1 'polypeptide(L)'
;RVVIAGHGFGAIVGAWAAAALGLRCAGLVLVDGGWESLEAATGMDTEEFLRGLDEPPEVMRSAAAFLADRTAFDPSTWDPDQERAARATFVETHAGRIVPATRPHALAASVRAMFGYDPIETLVGVAAPVFALAAADDETGSRASALEAASTARLAAGRSTIQRVSFGHDGHNLMRYRPVAVAAAILVATAGDAGLIV
;
A
#
# COMPACT_ATOMS: atom_id res chain seq x y z
N ARG A 1 -17.11 -10.14 13.24
CA ARG A 1 -16.63 -9.79 11.88
C ARG A 1 -15.44 -8.86 12.03
N VAL A 2 -14.53 -8.81 11.06
CA VAL A 2 -13.31 -8.00 11.12
C VAL A 2 -13.26 -7.03 9.95
N VAL A 3 -12.65 -5.87 10.15
CA VAL A 3 -12.25 -4.97 9.05
C VAL A 3 -10.78 -5.19 8.79
N ILE A 4 -10.41 -5.28 7.52
CA ILE A 4 -9.01 -5.35 7.10
C ILE A 4 -8.65 -4.02 6.46
N ALA A 5 -7.58 -3.40 6.95
CA ALA A 5 -6.98 -2.24 6.33
C ALA A 5 -5.55 -2.59 5.93
N GLY A 6 -5.16 -2.25 4.70
CA GLY A 6 -3.81 -2.49 4.20
C GLY A 6 -3.31 -1.31 3.39
N HIS A 7 -2.01 -1.06 3.47
CA HIS A 7 -1.34 0.01 2.73
C HIS A 7 -0.26 -0.56 1.79
N GLY A 8 -0.17 -0.06 0.56
CA GLY A 8 0.82 -0.51 -0.42
C GLY A 8 0.76 -2.03 -0.62
N PHE A 9 1.87 -2.74 -0.38
CA PHE A 9 1.86 -4.21 -0.39
C PHE A 9 0.90 -4.82 0.65
N GLY A 10 0.76 -4.20 1.81
CA GLY A 10 -0.22 -4.64 2.82
C GLY A 10 -1.67 -4.58 2.31
N ALA A 11 -1.97 -3.74 1.33
CA ALA A 11 -3.29 -3.69 0.69
C ALA A 11 -3.55 -4.92 -0.18
N ILE A 12 -2.53 -5.43 -0.88
CA ILE A 12 -2.57 -6.70 -1.64
C ILE A 12 -2.84 -7.87 -0.68
N VAL A 13 -2.04 -7.96 0.40
CA VAL A 13 -2.23 -9.00 1.44
C VAL A 13 -3.62 -8.88 2.07
N GLY A 14 -4.08 -7.66 2.31
CA GLY A 14 -5.41 -7.40 2.86
C GLY A 14 -6.54 -7.85 1.94
N ALA A 15 -6.39 -7.68 0.62
CA ALA A 15 -7.35 -8.13 -0.37
C ALA A 15 -7.47 -9.67 -0.39
N TRP A 16 -6.34 -10.40 -0.41
CA TRP A 16 -6.35 -11.86 -0.29
C TRP A 16 -6.99 -12.34 1.01
N ALA A 17 -6.64 -11.72 2.13
CA ALA A 17 -7.20 -12.07 3.43
C ALA A 17 -8.72 -11.81 3.48
N ALA A 18 -9.18 -10.69 2.92
CA ALA A 18 -10.60 -10.36 2.85
C ALA A 18 -11.38 -11.35 1.98
N ALA A 19 -10.83 -11.75 0.83
CA ALA A 19 -11.42 -12.78 -0.03
C ALA A 19 -11.52 -14.12 0.70
N ALA A 20 -10.44 -14.56 1.35
CA ALA A 20 -10.39 -15.82 2.10
C ALA A 20 -11.32 -15.84 3.33
N LEU A 21 -11.54 -14.69 3.98
CA LEU A 21 -12.44 -14.58 5.12
C LEU A 21 -13.93 -14.63 4.72
N GLY A 22 -14.25 -14.27 3.48
CA GLY A 22 -15.62 -14.19 2.98
C GLY A 22 -16.50 -13.33 3.88
N LEU A 23 -17.65 -13.88 4.31
CA LEU A 23 -18.63 -13.17 5.15
C LEU A 23 -18.13 -12.79 6.56
N ARG A 24 -16.93 -13.25 6.96
CA ARG A 24 -16.29 -12.84 8.22
C ARG A 24 -15.60 -11.47 8.10
N CYS A 25 -15.28 -11.05 6.88
CA CYS A 25 -14.82 -9.69 6.58
C CYS A 25 -16.03 -8.75 6.53
N ALA A 26 -16.02 -7.70 7.36
CA ALA A 26 -17.04 -6.64 7.36
C ALA A 26 -16.72 -5.54 6.35
N GLY A 27 -15.45 -5.33 6.03
CA GLY A 27 -15.00 -4.30 5.10
C GLY A 27 -13.49 -4.42 4.83
N LEU A 28 -13.10 -3.99 3.63
CA LEU A 28 -11.71 -3.89 3.20
C LEU A 28 -11.38 -2.42 2.91
N VAL A 29 -10.32 -1.90 3.52
CA VAL A 29 -9.78 -0.56 3.26
C VAL A 29 -8.41 -0.70 2.59
N LEU A 30 -8.32 -0.20 1.37
CA LEU A 30 -7.13 -0.17 0.55
C LEU A 30 -6.54 1.24 0.62
N VAL A 31 -5.35 1.38 1.20
CA VAL A 31 -4.64 2.66 1.31
C VAL A 31 -3.49 2.68 0.32
N ASP A 32 -3.66 3.41 -0.77
CA ASP A 32 -2.70 3.60 -1.85
C ASP A 32 -2.07 2.30 -2.37
N GLY A 33 -2.90 1.31 -2.72
CA GLY A 33 -2.44 0.06 -3.31
C GLY A 33 -3.49 -1.04 -3.32
N GLY A 34 -3.18 -2.16 -3.99
CA GLY A 34 -4.02 -3.35 -4.02
C GLY A 34 -5.05 -3.42 -5.15
N TRP A 35 -5.16 -2.41 -6.01
CA TRP A 35 -6.03 -2.41 -7.20
C TRP A 35 -5.26 -2.38 -8.53
N GLU A 36 -3.92 -2.33 -8.47
CA GLU A 36 -3.04 -2.18 -9.64
C GLU A 36 -2.26 -3.48 -9.85
N SER A 37 -2.01 -3.85 -11.11
CA SER A 37 -1.00 -4.84 -11.46
C SER A 37 0.35 -4.14 -11.47
N LEU A 38 1.31 -4.65 -10.69
CA LEU A 38 2.63 -4.02 -10.60
C LEU A 38 3.40 -4.13 -11.92
N GLU A 39 3.27 -5.26 -12.62
CA GLU A 39 3.87 -5.46 -13.95
C GLU A 39 3.31 -4.42 -14.94
N ALA A 40 1.99 -4.23 -14.97
CA ALA A 40 1.38 -3.24 -15.85
C ALA A 40 1.75 -1.80 -15.47
N ALA A 41 1.82 -1.48 -14.18
CA ALA A 41 2.11 -0.14 -13.69
C ALA A 41 3.57 0.26 -13.88
N THR A 42 4.50 -0.69 -13.77
CA THR A 42 5.94 -0.40 -13.84
C THR A 42 6.55 -0.71 -15.22
N GLY A 43 5.93 -1.60 -15.99
CA GLY A 43 6.51 -2.15 -17.22
C GLY A 43 7.76 -3.01 -16.99
N MET A 44 8.04 -3.36 -15.73
CA MET A 44 9.21 -4.15 -15.33
C MET A 44 8.80 -5.60 -15.08
N ASP A 45 9.75 -6.52 -15.19
CA ASP A 45 9.60 -7.86 -14.62
C ASP A 45 10.02 -7.90 -13.13
N THR A 46 9.75 -9.02 -12.48
CA THR A 46 10.06 -9.21 -11.05
C THR A 46 11.55 -9.05 -10.71
N GLU A 47 12.45 -9.54 -11.57
CA GLU A 47 13.90 -9.53 -11.30
C GLU A 47 14.50 -8.15 -11.60
N GLU A 48 13.96 -7.42 -12.57
CA GLU A 48 14.25 -6.00 -12.78
C GLU A 48 13.82 -5.16 -11.58
N PHE A 49 12.58 -5.34 -11.10
CA PHE A 49 12.09 -4.62 -9.93
C PHE A 49 12.97 -4.89 -8.69
N LEU A 50 13.36 -6.15 -8.46
CA LEU A 50 14.22 -6.52 -7.34
C LEU A 50 15.59 -5.84 -7.39
N ARG A 51 16.21 -5.74 -8.57
CA ARG A 51 17.48 -5.01 -8.74
C ARG A 51 17.32 -3.51 -8.47
N GLY A 52 16.15 -2.95 -8.72
CA GLY A 52 15.84 -1.55 -8.46
C GLY A 52 15.65 -1.19 -6.98
N LEU A 53 15.51 -2.19 -6.08
CA LEU A 53 15.32 -1.97 -4.65
C LEU A 53 16.63 -1.83 -3.85
N ASP A 54 17.78 -2.04 -4.48
CA ASP A 54 19.07 -1.93 -3.80
C ASP A 54 19.37 -0.47 -3.44
N GLU A 55 19.57 -0.22 -2.14
CA GLU A 55 19.95 1.10 -1.63
C GLU A 55 21.42 1.42 -1.93
N PRO A 56 21.77 2.69 -2.25
CA PRO A 56 23.16 3.07 -2.49
C PRO A 56 24.06 2.75 -1.28
N PRO A 57 25.29 2.23 -1.48
CA PRO A 57 26.19 1.86 -0.39
C PRO A 57 26.46 3.00 0.60
N GLU A 58 26.47 4.25 0.12
CA GLU A 58 26.67 5.45 0.93
C GLU A 58 25.48 5.77 1.84
N VAL A 59 24.27 5.38 1.47
CA VAL A 59 23.06 5.50 2.30
C VAL A 59 23.10 4.43 3.41
N MET A 60 23.53 3.22 3.06
CA MET A 60 23.60 2.07 3.97
C MET A 60 24.83 2.06 4.90
N ARG A 61 25.72 3.04 4.79
CA ARG A 61 26.98 3.07 5.57
C ARG A 61 26.78 3.29 7.07
N SER A 62 25.67 3.92 7.49
CA SER A 62 25.35 4.21 8.90
C SER A 62 23.89 4.67 9.06
N ALA A 63 23.32 4.56 10.26
CA ALA A 63 22.00 5.09 10.56
C ALA A 63 21.88 6.60 10.29
N ALA A 64 22.92 7.38 10.60
CA ALA A 64 22.92 8.82 10.35
C ALA A 64 22.83 9.16 8.84
N ALA A 65 23.53 8.41 7.99
CA ALA A 65 23.48 8.59 6.54
C ALA A 65 22.09 8.23 5.98
N PHE A 66 21.54 7.10 6.41
CA PHE A 66 20.21 6.66 6.03
C PHE A 66 19.13 7.68 6.42
N LEU A 67 19.15 8.16 7.67
CA LEU A 67 18.17 9.14 8.14
C LEU A 67 18.32 10.51 7.47
N ALA A 68 19.55 10.94 7.17
CA ALA A 68 19.80 12.17 6.42
C ALA A 68 19.20 12.10 5.02
N ASP A 69 19.38 10.97 4.34
CA ASP A 69 18.81 10.70 3.01
C ASP A 69 17.27 10.69 3.03
N ARG A 70 16.66 9.98 3.99
CA ARG A 70 15.20 9.97 4.15
C ARG A 70 14.62 11.35 4.51
N THR A 71 15.30 12.11 5.36
CA THR A 71 14.92 13.49 5.70
C THR A 71 15.00 14.40 4.47
N ALA A 72 16.05 14.26 3.66
CA ALA A 72 16.27 15.11 2.49
C ALA A 72 15.24 14.86 1.38
N PHE A 73 14.71 13.63 1.29
CA PHE A 73 13.71 13.25 0.30
C PHE A 73 12.37 14.02 0.46
N ASP A 74 11.85 14.11 1.68
CA ASP A 74 10.65 14.90 2.00
C ASP A 74 10.81 15.59 3.37
N PRO A 75 11.54 16.72 3.41
CA PRO A 75 11.86 17.41 4.66
C PRO A 75 10.62 18.03 5.30
N SER A 76 9.60 18.36 4.49
CA SER A 76 8.40 19.07 4.93
C SER A 76 7.56 18.26 5.91
N THR A 77 7.70 16.94 5.87
CA THR A 77 6.89 16.01 6.64
C THR A 77 7.72 15.23 7.65
N TRP A 78 9.03 15.50 7.77
CA TRP A 78 9.93 14.78 8.67
C TRP A 78 9.70 15.17 10.13
N ASP A 79 9.32 14.20 10.94
CA ASP A 79 9.04 14.35 12.37
C ASP A 79 9.58 13.13 13.16
N PRO A 80 9.47 13.09 14.50
CA PRO A 80 9.94 11.96 15.28
C PRO A 80 9.23 10.63 14.95
N ASP A 81 8.01 10.66 14.41
CA ASP A 81 7.29 9.48 13.98
C ASP A 81 7.93 8.84 12.76
N GLN A 82 8.31 9.68 11.80
CA GLN A 82 8.97 9.30 10.56
C GLN A 82 10.38 8.81 10.78
N GLU A 83 11.14 9.45 11.68
CA GLU A 83 12.43 8.92 12.09
C GLU A 83 12.28 7.53 12.70
N ARG A 84 11.29 7.33 13.58
CA ARG A 84 11.02 6.02 14.20
C ARG A 84 10.63 4.97 13.16
N ALA A 85 9.78 5.32 12.19
CA ALA A 85 9.39 4.44 11.10
C ALA A 85 10.59 4.06 10.22
N ALA A 86 11.43 5.04 9.85
CA ALA A 86 12.65 4.81 9.09
C ALA A 86 13.65 3.93 9.86
N ARG A 87 13.80 4.12 11.17
CA ARG A 87 14.64 3.26 12.02
C ARG A 87 14.15 1.82 12.09
N ALA A 88 12.86 1.58 11.90
CA ALA A 88 12.31 0.22 11.90
C ALA A 88 12.66 -0.58 10.62
N THR A 89 13.18 0.08 9.57
CA THR A 89 13.50 -0.59 8.30
C THR A 89 14.90 -1.18 8.24
N PHE A 90 15.76 -0.88 9.23
CA PHE A 90 17.13 -1.37 9.30
C PHE A 90 17.53 -1.89 10.68
N VAL A 91 18.62 -2.65 10.71
CA VAL A 91 19.30 -3.08 11.95
C VAL A 91 20.74 -2.57 11.92
N GLU A 92 21.19 -1.96 13.01
CA GLU A 92 22.59 -1.58 13.19
C GLU A 92 23.43 -2.81 13.55
N THR A 93 24.50 -3.01 12.78
CA THR A 93 25.50 -4.05 13.04
C THR A 93 26.49 -3.59 14.10
N HIS A 94 27.24 -4.52 14.70
CA HIS A 94 28.27 -4.18 15.69
C HIS A 94 29.34 -3.21 15.16
N ALA A 95 29.54 -3.18 13.83
CA ALA A 95 30.52 -2.33 13.15
C ALA A 95 29.97 -0.94 12.78
N GLY A 96 28.76 -0.58 13.24
CA GLY A 96 28.13 0.71 12.98
C GLY A 96 27.54 0.88 11.57
N ARG A 97 27.59 -0.16 10.73
CA ARG A 97 26.86 -0.22 9.44
C ARG A 97 25.42 -0.65 9.67
N ILE A 98 24.53 -0.31 8.74
CA ILE A 98 23.15 -0.80 8.75
C ILE A 98 22.92 -1.84 7.66
N VAL A 99 21.96 -2.73 7.91
CA VAL A 99 21.41 -3.66 6.93
C VAL A 99 19.89 -3.61 6.97
N PRO A 100 19.17 -3.91 5.86
CA PRO A 100 17.72 -3.97 5.90
C PRO A 100 17.22 -4.94 6.97
N ALA A 101 16.18 -4.56 7.71
CA ALA A 101 15.55 -5.39 8.72
C ALA A 101 14.85 -6.60 8.09
N THR A 102 14.33 -6.43 6.88
CA THR A 102 13.72 -7.50 6.09
C THR A 102 14.81 -8.40 5.49
N ARG A 103 14.67 -9.71 5.67
CA ARG A 103 15.60 -10.68 5.08
C ARG A 103 15.47 -10.68 3.54
N PRO A 104 16.57 -10.80 2.77
CA PRO A 104 16.52 -10.75 1.31
C PRO A 104 15.55 -11.76 0.67
N HIS A 105 15.52 -13.00 1.17
CA HIS A 105 14.60 -14.02 0.66
C HIS A 105 13.12 -13.69 0.93
N ALA A 106 12.83 -13.04 2.06
CA ALA A 106 11.48 -12.62 2.39
C ALA A 106 11.06 -11.43 1.52
N LEU A 107 11.95 -10.48 1.26
CA LEU A 107 11.71 -9.40 0.30
C LEU A 107 11.44 -9.96 -1.11
N ALA A 108 12.31 -10.86 -1.59
CA ALA A 108 12.15 -11.48 -2.90
C ALA A 108 10.83 -12.27 -3.03
N ALA A 109 10.43 -13.00 -1.98
CA ALA A 109 9.15 -13.70 -1.95
C ALA A 109 7.96 -12.73 -1.97
N SER A 110 8.03 -11.63 -1.22
CA SER A 110 7.00 -10.58 -1.22
C SER A 110 6.86 -9.94 -2.60
N VAL A 111 7.96 -9.59 -3.26
CA VAL A 111 7.91 -9.02 -4.61
C VAL A 111 7.35 -10.03 -5.61
N ARG A 112 7.76 -11.30 -5.58
CA ARG A 112 7.15 -12.33 -6.42
C ARG A 112 5.65 -12.47 -6.18
N ALA A 113 5.20 -12.39 -4.93
CA ALA A 113 3.78 -12.40 -4.61
C ALA A 113 3.06 -11.16 -5.18
N MET A 114 3.68 -9.97 -5.11
CA MET A 114 3.14 -8.75 -5.71
C MET A 114 2.98 -8.87 -7.23
N PHE A 115 3.96 -9.46 -7.92
CA PHE A 115 3.90 -9.66 -9.37
C PHE A 115 2.94 -10.77 -9.79
N GLY A 116 2.73 -11.78 -8.95
CA GLY A 116 1.72 -12.82 -9.16
C GLY A 116 0.29 -12.42 -8.75
N TYR A 117 0.08 -11.19 -8.29
CA TYR A 117 -1.23 -10.71 -7.84
C TYR A 117 -2.10 -10.28 -9.02
N ASP A 118 -3.27 -10.91 -9.17
CA ASP A 118 -4.34 -10.41 -10.02
C ASP A 118 -5.33 -9.56 -9.18
N PRO A 119 -5.33 -8.22 -9.36
CA PRO A 119 -6.23 -7.34 -8.62
C PRO A 119 -7.70 -7.54 -8.98
N ILE A 120 -8.02 -7.83 -10.24
CA ILE A 120 -9.41 -7.97 -10.69
C ILE A 120 -9.99 -9.26 -10.12
N GLU A 121 -9.31 -10.39 -10.30
CA GLU A 121 -9.74 -11.68 -9.77
C GLU A 121 -9.90 -11.61 -8.25
N THR A 122 -8.89 -11.07 -7.55
CA THR A 122 -8.92 -11.02 -6.08
C THR A 122 -10.04 -10.11 -5.58
N LEU A 123 -10.18 -8.90 -6.12
CA LEU A 123 -11.17 -7.95 -5.64
C LEU A 123 -12.60 -8.39 -6.00
N VAL A 124 -12.84 -9.13 -7.08
CA VAL A 124 -14.13 -9.79 -7.35
C VAL A 124 -14.48 -10.82 -6.26
N GLY A 125 -13.47 -11.52 -5.74
CA GLY A 125 -13.62 -12.50 -4.65
C GLY A 125 -13.98 -11.91 -3.28
N VAL A 126 -13.74 -10.62 -3.05
CA VAL A 126 -14.04 -9.96 -1.77
C VAL A 126 -15.54 -9.68 -1.65
N ALA A 127 -16.22 -10.41 -0.76
CA ALA A 127 -17.65 -10.26 -0.51
C ALA A 127 -18.02 -8.96 0.24
N ALA A 128 -17.10 -8.40 1.01
CA ALA A 128 -17.32 -7.19 1.79
C ALA A 128 -17.28 -5.91 0.93
N PRO A 129 -17.84 -4.78 1.42
CA PRO A 129 -17.59 -3.46 0.84
C PRO A 129 -16.08 -3.12 0.83
N VAL A 130 -15.66 -2.40 -0.21
CA VAL A 130 -14.25 -2.00 -0.41
C VAL A 130 -14.18 -0.48 -0.48
N PHE A 131 -13.26 0.09 0.29
CA PHE A 131 -12.94 1.51 0.33
C PHE A 131 -11.51 1.70 -0.13
N ALA A 132 -11.27 2.58 -1.09
CA ALA A 132 -9.95 2.90 -1.61
C ALA A 132 -9.60 4.37 -1.31
N LEU A 133 -8.44 4.60 -0.71
CA LEU A 133 -7.85 5.90 -0.51
C LEU A 133 -6.63 5.97 -1.43
N ALA A 134 -6.69 6.82 -2.45
CA ALA A 134 -5.64 6.94 -3.46
C ALA A 134 -4.85 8.24 -3.26
N ALA A 135 -3.53 8.15 -3.33
CA ALA A 135 -2.63 9.30 -3.36
C ALA A 135 -2.73 10.02 -4.71
N ALA A 136 -1.76 10.89 -5.01
CA ALA A 136 -1.63 11.47 -6.34
C ALA A 136 -1.58 10.37 -7.41
N ASP A 137 -2.28 10.61 -8.51
CA ASP A 137 -2.22 9.74 -9.69
C ASP A 137 -0.94 10.02 -10.48
N ASP A 138 -0.59 9.11 -11.39
CA ASP A 138 0.43 9.39 -12.38
C ASP A 138 -0.09 10.36 -13.46
N GLU A 139 0.82 10.89 -14.28
CA GLU A 139 0.50 11.85 -15.34
C GLU A 139 -0.49 11.29 -16.39
N THR A 140 -0.58 9.97 -16.50
CA THR A 140 -1.43 9.28 -17.47
C THR A 140 -2.81 8.89 -16.89
N GLY A 141 -3.02 9.06 -15.59
CA GLY A 141 -4.24 8.63 -14.89
C GLY A 141 -4.38 7.11 -14.83
N SER A 142 -3.27 6.36 -14.93
CA SER A 142 -3.35 4.90 -15.05
C SER A 142 -3.84 4.26 -13.76
N ARG A 143 -3.49 4.84 -12.60
CA ARG A 143 -3.88 4.32 -11.28
C ARG A 143 -5.39 4.46 -11.05
N ALA A 144 -5.97 5.62 -11.39
CA ALA A 144 -7.42 5.80 -11.35
C ALA A 144 -8.13 4.87 -12.33
N SER A 145 -7.58 4.68 -13.53
CA SER A 145 -8.15 3.77 -14.53
C SER A 145 -8.17 2.32 -14.06
N ALA A 146 -7.10 1.85 -13.43
CA ALA A 146 -7.03 0.52 -12.82
C ALA A 146 -8.06 0.34 -11.69
N LEU A 147 -8.23 1.35 -10.84
CA LEU A 147 -9.23 1.34 -9.76
C LEU A 147 -10.67 1.25 -10.31
N GLU A 148 -10.98 2.02 -11.35
CA GLU A 148 -12.29 1.98 -12.01
C GLU A 148 -12.54 0.64 -12.72
N ALA A 149 -11.51 0.03 -13.32
CA ALA A 149 -11.61 -1.32 -13.89
C ALA A 149 -11.93 -2.37 -12.83
N ALA A 150 -11.26 -2.32 -11.67
CA ALA A 150 -11.55 -3.21 -10.54
C ALA A 150 -12.96 -3.01 -9.98
N SER A 151 -13.41 -1.75 -9.86
CA SER A 151 -14.76 -1.40 -9.42
C SER A 151 -15.84 -1.93 -10.39
N THR A 152 -15.60 -1.79 -11.70
CA THR A 152 -16.48 -2.30 -12.76
C THR A 152 -16.56 -3.82 -12.74
N ALA A 153 -15.42 -4.52 -12.61
CA ALA A 153 -15.38 -5.98 -12.54
C ALA A 153 -16.15 -6.51 -11.31
N ARG A 154 -16.01 -5.84 -10.16
CA ARG A 154 -16.80 -6.15 -8.95
C ARG A 154 -18.29 -6.01 -9.20
N LEU A 155 -18.73 -4.91 -9.80
CA LEU A 155 -20.14 -4.68 -10.11
C LEU A 155 -20.69 -5.76 -11.05
N ALA A 156 -19.94 -6.12 -12.10
CA ALA A 156 -20.31 -7.18 -13.03
C ALA A 156 -20.44 -8.56 -12.34
N ALA A 157 -19.66 -8.79 -11.29
CA ALA A 157 -19.74 -10.00 -10.44
C ALA A 157 -20.82 -9.92 -9.34
N GLY A 158 -21.70 -8.92 -9.37
CA GLY A 158 -22.78 -8.75 -8.38
C GLY A 158 -22.29 -8.29 -7.00
N ARG A 159 -21.11 -7.66 -6.94
CA ARG A 159 -20.58 -7.02 -5.72
C ARG A 159 -20.85 -5.52 -5.74
N SER A 160 -20.67 -4.86 -4.60
CA SER A 160 -20.66 -3.39 -4.55
C SER A 160 -19.46 -2.83 -5.33
N THR A 161 -19.64 -1.65 -5.91
CA THR A 161 -18.52 -0.84 -6.42
C THR A 161 -17.53 -0.50 -5.31
N ILE A 162 -16.32 -0.10 -5.70
CA ILE A 162 -15.31 0.40 -4.77
C ILE A 162 -15.63 1.87 -4.46
N GLN A 163 -15.76 2.20 -3.19
CA GLN A 163 -15.89 3.59 -2.76
C GLN A 163 -14.51 4.23 -2.72
N ARG A 164 -14.29 5.32 -3.46
CA ARG A 164 -12.98 5.93 -3.60
C ARG A 164 -12.91 7.36 -3.06
N VAL A 165 -11.77 7.69 -2.45
CA VAL A 165 -11.35 9.05 -2.13
C VAL A 165 -9.94 9.25 -2.66
N SER A 166 -9.70 10.33 -3.41
CA SER A 166 -8.40 10.63 -4.01
C SER A 166 -7.82 11.91 -3.41
N PHE A 167 -6.52 11.90 -3.11
CA PHE A 167 -5.77 13.02 -2.56
C PHE A 167 -4.68 13.44 -3.55
N GLY A 168 -5.08 14.18 -4.59
CA GLY A 168 -4.30 14.39 -5.82
C GLY A 168 -2.92 15.06 -5.71
N HIS A 169 -2.50 15.49 -4.51
CA HIS A 169 -1.18 16.08 -4.27
C HIS A 169 -0.37 15.35 -3.21
N ASP A 170 -0.96 14.36 -2.54
CA ASP A 170 -0.30 13.65 -1.45
C ASP A 170 0.51 12.47 -1.98
N GLY A 171 1.57 12.10 -1.27
CA GLY A 171 2.41 10.95 -1.61
C GLY A 171 1.86 9.61 -1.12
N HIS A 172 2.53 8.53 -1.51
CA HIS A 172 2.13 7.13 -1.25
C HIS A 172 1.73 6.86 0.20
N ASN A 173 2.52 7.36 1.15
CA ASN A 173 2.32 7.19 2.59
C ASN A 173 1.12 8.03 3.11
N LEU A 174 -0.08 7.83 2.58
CA LEU A 174 -1.28 8.60 2.92
C LEU A 174 -1.62 8.63 4.41
N MET A 175 -1.28 7.59 5.16
CA MET A 175 -1.47 7.60 6.62
C MET A 175 -0.65 8.69 7.32
N ARG A 176 0.40 9.21 6.68
CA ARG A 176 1.18 10.37 7.13
C ARG A 176 0.48 11.69 6.77
N TYR A 177 0.01 11.82 5.54
CA TYR A 177 -0.56 13.08 5.03
C TYR A 177 -2.02 13.29 5.45
N ARG A 178 -2.79 12.20 5.60
CA ARG A 178 -4.23 12.18 5.85
C ARG A 178 -4.62 11.15 6.93
N PRO A 179 -4.00 11.14 8.12
CA PRO A 179 -4.29 10.16 9.17
C PRO A 179 -5.77 10.15 9.57
N VAL A 180 -6.41 11.32 9.62
CA VAL A 180 -7.83 11.45 9.94
C VAL A 180 -8.73 10.78 8.89
N ALA A 181 -8.43 10.97 7.61
CA ALA A 181 -9.22 10.37 6.53
C ALA A 181 -9.04 8.84 6.49
N VAL A 182 -7.81 8.36 6.69
CA VAL A 182 -7.53 6.91 6.78
C VAL A 182 -8.29 6.29 7.97
N ALA A 183 -8.23 6.93 9.15
CA ALA A 183 -8.97 6.46 10.31
C ALA A 183 -10.49 6.48 10.09
N ALA A 184 -11.02 7.55 9.48
CA ALA A 184 -12.44 7.66 9.16
C ALA A 184 -12.90 6.53 8.22
N ALA A 185 -12.14 6.22 7.17
CA ALA A 185 -12.47 5.13 6.25
C ALA A 185 -12.51 3.77 6.96
N ILE A 186 -11.57 3.51 7.87
CA ILE A 186 -11.57 2.29 8.70
C ILE A 186 -12.83 2.22 9.57
N LEU A 187 -13.21 3.33 10.21
CA LEU A 187 -14.40 3.40 11.05
C LEU A 187 -15.69 3.23 10.22
N VAL A 188 -15.79 3.85 9.05
CA VAL A 188 -16.95 3.66 8.15
C VAL A 188 -17.07 2.19 7.72
N ALA A 189 -15.95 1.54 7.38
CA ALA A 189 -15.94 0.12 7.05
C ALA A 189 -16.41 -0.79 8.21
N THR A 190 -16.28 -0.34 9.47
CA THR A 190 -16.82 -1.09 10.64
C THR A 190 -18.32 -0.91 10.83
N ALA A 191 -18.90 0.21 10.38
CA ALA A 191 -20.30 0.56 10.63
C ALA A 191 -21.30 -0.10 9.67
N GLY A 192 -20.84 -0.58 8.50
CA GLY A 192 -21.65 -1.36 7.56
C GLY A 192 -22.82 -0.59 6.93
N ASP A 193 -22.51 0.37 6.05
CA ASP A 193 -23.44 1.32 5.41
C ASP A 193 -23.98 2.44 6.32
N ALA A 194 -23.08 3.31 6.77
CA ALA A 194 -23.44 4.70 7.07
C ALA A 194 -22.72 5.58 6.03
N GLY A 195 -23.51 6.35 5.26
CA GLY A 195 -23.03 7.18 4.16
C GLY A 195 -21.78 8.00 4.53
N LEU A 196 -20.86 8.08 3.57
CA LEU A 196 -19.59 8.80 3.64
C LEU A 196 -19.84 10.22 4.20
N ILE A 197 -19.38 10.50 5.42
CA ILE A 197 -19.18 11.88 5.87
C ILE A 197 -17.77 12.24 5.41
N VAL A 198 -17.69 13.00 4.31
CA VAL A 198 -16.48 13.68 3.83
C VAL A 198 -16.39 15.04 4.50
#